data_AF-A0A395JF45-F1
#
_entry.id   AF-A0A395JF45-F1
#
_cell.length_a   1.000
_cell.length_b   1.000
_cell.length_c   1.000
_cell.angle_alpha   90.00
_cell.angle_beta   90.00
_cell.angle_gamma   90.00
#
_symmetry.space_group_name_H-M   'P 1'
#
loop_
_entity.id
_entity.type
_entity.pdbx_description
1 polymer ?
#
loop_
_entity_poly.entity_id
_entity_poly.type
_entity_poly.pdbx_seq_one_letter_code
_entity_poly.pdbx_strand_id
1 'polypeptide(L)'
;MTNTVSLCNLSELPRNGALGFDPFNEGRDTVFVVDTIHGPVAYRDLCPHYGSTSLPWRKNAYLNSAADKIICAAHGAEFQINTGVCVSGPCVGQSLTPVPIKIAEDGFILASIHQ
;
A
#
# COMPACT_ATOMS: atom_id res chain seq x y z
N MET A 1 17.25 -6.60 8.27
CA MET A 1 17.20 -5.66 9.44
C MET A 1 15.97 -4.78 9.27
N THR A 2 15.31 -4.33 10.35
CA THR A 2 14.15 -3.42 10.23
C THR A 2 14.65 -1.99 10.10
N ASN A 3 14.48 -1.39 8.93
CA ASN A 3 14.84 0.01 8.69
C ASN A 3 13.60 0.88 8.82
N THR A 4 13.70 1.97 9.60
CA THR A 4 12.69 3.03 9.58
C THR A 4 13.04 3.99 8.45
N VAL A 5 12.14 4.17 7.50
CA VAL A 5 12.30 5.07 6.35
C VAL A 5 11.23 6.15 6.37
N SER A 6 11.58 7.36 5.95
CA SER A 6 10.60 8.43 5.72
C SER A 6 10.04 8.29 4.31
N LEU A 7 8.70 8.32 4.18
CA LEU A 7 8.02 8.17 2.89
C LEU A 7 7.61 9.52 2.29
N CYS A 8 6.69 10.23 2.95
CA CYS A 8 6.23 11.56 2.58
C CYS A 8 5.66 12.28 3.81
N ASN A 9 5.37 13.58 3.68
CA ASN A 9 4.55 14.27 4.65
C ASN A 9 3.08 13.82 4.51
N LEU A 10 2.35 13.77 5.62
CA LEU A 10 0.92 13.42 5.63
C LEU A 10 0.10 14.33 4.72
N SER A 11 0.48 15.60 4.59
CA SER A 11 -0.19 16.57 3.71
C SER A 11 -0.07 16.25 2.21
N GLU A 12 0.90 15.41 1.82
CA GLU A 12 1.09 14.99 0.43
C GLU A 12 0.19 13.79 0.06
N LEU A 13 -0.28 13.03 1.06
CA LEU A 13 -1.17 11.90 0.85
C LEU A 13 -2.58 12.41 0.48
N PRO A 14 -3.10 12.10 -0.72
CA PRO A 14 -4.42 12.57 -1.12
C PRO A 14 -5.52 11.96 -0.25
N ARG A 15 -6.52 12.77 0.11
CA ARG A 15 -7.69 12.28 0.87
C ARG A 15 -8.40 11.15 0.13
N ASN A 16 -8.69 10.05 0.83
CA ASN A 16 -9.23 8.81 0.27
C ASN A 16 -8.42 8.30 -0.95
N GLY A 17 -7.13 8.61 -1.00
CA GLY A 17 -6.23 8.25 -2.09
C GLY A 17 -5.08 7.36 -1.62
N ALA A 18 -4.13 7.13 -2.52
CA ALA A 18 -2.96 6.33 -2.23
C ALA A 18 -1.70 6.90 -2.90
N LEU A 19 -0.54 6.60 -2.31
CA LEU A 19 0.78 6.89 -2.88
C LEU A 19 1.66 5.65 -2.78
N GLY A 20 2.38 5.33 -3.86
CA GLY A 20 3.38 4.28 -3.86
C GLY A 20 4.80 4.84 -3.71
N PHE A 21 5.70 4.03 -3.15
CA PHE A 21 7.04 4.43 -2.75
C PHE A 21 8.07 3.35 -3.07
N ASP A 22 9.26 3.81 -3.47
CA ASP A 22 10.46 3.00 -3.65
C ASP A 22 11.54 3.46 -2.66
N PRO A 23 11.41 3.12 -1.36
CA PRO A 23 12.29 3.63 -0.31
C PRO A 23 13.75 3.16 -0.45
N PHE A 24 14.02 2.17 -1.30
CA PHE A 24 15.35 1.60 -1.49
C PHE A 24 15.88 1.71 -2.92
N ASN A 25 15.20 2.48 -3.78
CA ASN A 25 15.60 2.72 -5.17
C ASN A 25 15.76 1.42 -6.00
N GLU A 26 14.81 0.49 -5.85
CA GLU A 26 14.71 -0.74 -6.65
C GLU A 26 14.19 -0.50 -8.09
N GLY A 27 13.81 0.73 -8.43
CA GLY A 27 13.26 1.12 -9.73
C GLY A 27 11.75 0.87 -9.86
N ARG A 28 11.09 0.51 -8.76
CA ARG A 28 9.63 0.27 -8.69
C ARG A 28 9.13 0.53 -7.28
N ASP A 29 7.84 0.79 -7.14
CA ASP A 29 7.24 0.83 -5.82
C ASP A 29 7.34 -0.55 -5.15
N THR A 30 7.68 -0.55 -3.87
CA THR A 30 7.73 -1.77 -3.04
C THR A 30 6.80 -1.66 -1.83
N VAL A 31 6.32 -0.45 -1.54
CA VAL A 31 5.37 -0.11 -0.49
C VAL A 31 4.41 0.94 -1.00
N PHE A 32 3.18 0.94 -0.51
CA PHE A 32 2.24 2.02 -0.73
C PHE A 32 1.47 2.35 0.54
N VAL A 33 0.96 3.56 0.60
CA VAL A 33 0.15 4.10 1.70
C VAL A 33 -1.21 4.48 1.15
N VAL A 34 -2.27 4.18 1.89
CA VAL A 34 -3.66 4.53 1.58
C VAL A 34 -4.20 5.40 2.72
N ASP A 35 -4.83 6.52 2.36
CA ASP A 35 -5.55 7.37 3.32
C ASP A 35 -6.87 6.72 3.74
N THR A 36 -7.19 6.76 5.04
CA THR A 36 -8.45 6.25 5.58
C THR A 36 -8.98 7.17 6.66
N ILE A 37 -10.28 7.04 6.96
CA ILE A 37 -10.93 7.77 8.05
C ILE A 37 -10.34 7.45 9.44
N HIS A 38 -9.63 6.35 9.59
CA HIS A 38 -9.00 5.92 10.83
C HIS A 38 -7.49 6.22 10.87
N GLY A 39 -7.00 6.97 9.88
CA GLY A 39 -5.57 7.24 9.66
C GLY A 39 -5.00 6.39 8.52
N PRO A 40 -3.83 6.77 8.00
CA PRO A 40 -3.21 6.06 6.89
C PRO A 40 -2.87 4.61 7.26
N VAL A 41 -2.91 3.74 6.26
CA VAL A 41 -2.44 2.35 6.36
C VAL A 41 -1.44 2.08 5.24
N ALA A 42 -0.53 1.14 5.43
CA ALA A 42 0.48 0.82 4.42
C ALA A 42 0.65 -0.68 4.22
N TYR A 43 1.01 -1.05 2.99
CA TYR A 43 1.21 -2.44 2.59
C TYR A 43 2.41 -2.55 1.64
N ARG A 44 2.96 -3.76 1.54
CA ARG A 44 3.87 -4.11 0.44
C ARG A 44 3.14 -4.03 -0.89
N ASP A 45 3.80 -3.51 -1.92
CA ASP A 45 3.30 -3.56 -3.30
C ASP A 45 3.52 -4.96 -3.90
N LEU A 46 2.84 -5.96 -3.33
CA LEU A 46 2.98 -7.35 -3.72
C LEU A 46 1.70 -8.13 -3.52
N CYS A 47 1.08 -8.56 -4.61
CA CYS A 47 -0.13 -9.37 -4.58
C CYS A 47 0.22 -10.81 -4.13
N PRO A 48 -0.47 -11.38 -3.13
CA PRO A 48 -0.15 -12.72 -2.62
C PRO A 48 -0.48 -13.84 -3.61
N HIS A 49 -1.24 -13.54 -4.68
CA HIS A 49 -1.58 -14.50 -5.73
C HIS A 49 -0.34 -15.05 -6.45
N TYR A 50 0.47 -14.14 -6.99
CA TYR A 50 1.76 -14.44 -7.59
C TYR A 50 2.74 -13.49 -6.93
N GLY A 51 3.34 -13.90 -5.81
CA GLY A 51 4.18 -13.08 -4.90
C GLY A 51 5.40 -12.35 -5.50
N SER A 52 5.36 -12.01 -6.79
CA SER A 52 6.22 -11.11 -7.56
C SER A 52 5.41 -10.03 -8.32
N THR A 53 4.08 -10.00 -8.18
CA THR A 53 3.18 -9.11 -8.95
C THR A 53 2.88 -7.83 -8.18
N SER A 54 3.31 -6.70 -8.73
CA SER A 54 2.91 -5.35 -8.29
C SER A 54 1.41 -5.12 -8.53
N LEU A 55 0.78 -4.33 -7.66
CA LEU A 55 -0.67 -4.09 -7.66
C LEU A 55 -1.13 -3.08 -8.73
N PRO A 56 -0.59 -1.86 -8.81
CA PRO A 56 -1.21 -0.79 -9.58
C PRO A 56 -0.89 -0.90 -11.07
N TRP A 57 -1.81 -0.43 -11.93
CA TRP A 57 -1.58 -0.37 -13.38
C TRP A 57 -0.77 0.88 -13.82
N ARG A 58 -0.65 1.87 -12.93
CA ARG A 58 0.21 3.05 -13.09
C ARG A 58 0.56 3.62 -11.71
N LYS A 59 1.55 4.50 -11.64
CA LYS A 59 1.97 5.17 -10.40
C LYS A 59 0.76 5.66 -9.58
N ASN A 60 0.73 5.29 -8.30
CA ASN A 60 -0.28 5.66 -7.30
C ASN A 60 -1.72 5.12 -7.53
N ALA A 61 -1.98 4.34 -8.58
CA ALA A 61 -3.32 3.82 -8.88
C ALA A 61 -3.62 2.49 -8.16
N TYR A 62 -3.62 2.53 -6.82
CA TYR A 62 -3.82 1.35 -5.95
C TYR A 62 -5.28 1.07 -5.60
N LEU A 63 -6.19 2.02 -5.81
CA LEU A 63 -7.61 1.86 -5.46
C LEU A 63 -8.45 1.52 -6.68
N ASN A 64 -9.55 0.79 -6.46
CA ASN A 64 -10.57 0.58 -7.48
C ASN A 64 -11.30 1.89 -7.81
N SER A 65 -12.18 1.87 -8.82
CA SER A 65 -12.88 3.08 -9.30
C SER A 65 -13.78 3.72 -8.25
N ALA A 66 -14.30 2.95 -7.29
CA ALA A 66 -15.12 3.42 -6.18
C ALA A 66 -14.29 3.94 -5.00
N ALA A 67 -12.97 3.76 -5.02
CA ALA A 67 -12.04 4.10 -3.94
C ALA A 67 -12.38 3.43 -2.58
N ASP A 68 -12.99 2.24 -2.60
CA ASP A 68 -13.42 1.50 -1.41
C ASP A 68 -12.66 0.17 -1.21
N LYS A 69 -11.86 -0.22 -2.19
CA LYS A 69 -10.94 -1.36 -2.17
C LYS A 69 -9.58 -1.00 -2.75
N ILE A 70 -8.55 -1.71 -2.28
CA ILE A 70 -7.27 -1.80 -2.97
C ILE A 70 -7.44 -2.79 -4.12
N ILE A 71 -6.85 -2.53 -5.29
CA ILE A 71 -6.94 -3.40 -6.47
C ILE A 71 -5.57 -3.85 -6.96
N CYS A 72 -5.44 -5.14 -7.28
CA CYS A 72 -4.37 -5.66 -8.13
C CYS A 72 -4.87 -5.65 -9.57
N ALA A 73 -4.36 -4.71 -10.37
CA ALA A 73 -4.80 -4.49 -11.75
C ALA A 73 -4.34 -5.59 -12.73
N ALA A 74 -3.44 -6.49 -12.32
CA ALA A 74 -2.98 -7.59 -13.16
C ALA A 74 -4.10 -8.62 -13.45
N HIS A 75 -4.85 -9.02 -12.41
CA HIS A 75 -5.89 -10.06 -12.51
C HIS A 75 -7.19 -9.71 -11.77
N GLY A 76 -7.35 -8.45 -11.34
CA GLY A 76 -8.59 -7.95 -10.75
C GLY A 76 -8.86 -8.40 -9.31
N ALA A 77 -7.82 -8.74 -8.52
CA ALA A 77 -8.02 -9.02 -7.12
C ALA A 77 -8.34 -7.74 -6.34
N GLU A 78 -9.33 -7.77 -5.45
CA GLU A 78 -9.70 -6.62 -4.61
C GLU A 78 -9.55 -6.94 -3.13
N PHE A 79 -8.99 -5.99 -2.38
CA PHE A 79 -8.65 -6.14 -0.97
C PHE A 79 -9.35 -5.08 -0.13
N GLN A 80 -9.78 -5.46 1.07
CA GLN A 80 -10.27 -4.51 2.07
C GLN A 80 -9.13 -3.57 2.48
N ILE A 81 -9.38 -2.25 2.45
CA ILE A 81 -8.34 -1.23 2.72
C ILE A 81 -7.72 -1.39 4.10
N ASN A 82 -8.51 -1.62 5.15
CA ASN A 82 -8.00 -1.60 6.53
C ASN A 82 -7.27 -2.90 6.94
N THR A 83 -7.61 -4.03 6.32
CA THR A 83 -7.12 -5.35 6.73
C THR A 83 -6.16 -5.95 5.72
N GLY A 84 -6.19 -5.48 4.47
CA GLY A 84 -5.46 -6.07 3.36
C GLY A 84 -6.03 -7.42 2.90
N VAL A 85 -7.14 -7.90 3.46
CA VAL A 85 -7.75 -9.20 3.10
C VAL A 85 -8.39 -9.11 1.71
N CYS A 86 -8.03 -10.06 0.85
CA CYS A 86 -8.61 -10.24 -0.47
C CYS A 86 -10.05 -10.75 -0.35
N VAL A 87 -11.00 -10.02 -0.93
CA VAL A 87 -12.43 -10.32 -0.92
C VAL A 87 -12.99 -10.67 -2.29
N SER A 88 -12.21 -10.44 -3.36
CA SER A 88 -12.58 -10.78 -4.74
C SER A 88 -11.34 -11.13 -5.55
N GLY A 89 -11.46 -12.06 -6.50
CA GLY A 89 -10.38 -12.46 -7.40
C GLY A 89 -9.65 -13.75 -7.00
N PRO A 90 -8.49 -14.04 -7.61
CA PRO A 90 -7.86 -15.36 -7.53
C PRO A 90 -7.19 -15.68 -6.18
N CYS A 91 -6.95 -14.68 -5.33
CA CYS A 91 -6.33 -14.85 -4.01
C CYS A 91 -7.27 -14.62 -2.82
N VAL A 92 -8.59 -14.81 -3.00
CA VAL A 92 -9.59 -14.62 -1.92
C VAL A 92 -9.18 -15.33 -0.63
N GLY A 93 -9.27 -14.61 0.50
CA GLY A 93 -8.89 -15.09 1.83
C GLY A 93 -7.41 -14.89 2.17
N GLN A 94 -6.53 -14.65 1.19
CA GLN A 94 -5.16 -14.20 1.45
C GLN A 94 -5.12 -12.71 1.77
N SER A 95 -4.01 -12.21 2.30
CA SER A 95 -3.85 -10.80 2.68
C SER A 95 -2.59 -10.17 2.09
N LEU A 96 -2.68 -8.87 1.80
CA LEU A 96 -1.50 -8.04 1.59
C LEU A 96 -0.64 -8.03 2.85
N THR A 97 0.67 -7.93 2.67
CA THR A 97 1.60 -7.84 3.81
C THR A 97 1.57 -6.41 4.35
N PRO A 98 1.13 -6.18 5.61
CA PRO A 98 1.10 -4.84 6.19
C PRO A 98 2.52 -4.32 6.42
N VAL A 99 2.69 -3.01 6.25
CA VAL A 99 3.91 -2.29 6.59
C VAL A 99 3.60 -1.39 7.78
N PRO A 100 4.19 -1.62 8.96
CA PRO A 100 3.94 -0.76 10.11
C PRO A 100 4.39 0.67 9.83
N ILE A 101 3.51 1.63 10.09
CA ILE A 101 3.80 3.05 9.95
C ILE A 101 3.53 3.82 11.25
N LYS A 102 4.21 4.94 11.41
CA LYS A 102 3.92 5.96 12.43
C LYS A 102 3.98 7.34 11.80
N ILE A 103 3.24 8.28 12.37
CA ILE A 103 3.31 9.70 11.97
C ILE A 103 4.24 10.39 12.98
N ALA A 104 5.30 11.02 12.48
CA ALA A 104 6.21 11.83 13.29
C ALA A 104 5.58 13.19 13.67
N GLU A 105 6.16 13.87 14.66
CA GLU A 105 5.66 15.17 15.14
C GLU A 105 5.63 16.25 14.06
N ASP A 106 6.53 16.17 13.09
CA ASP A 106 6.61 17.05 11.91
C ASP A 106 5.65 16.64 10.77
N GLY A 107 4.83 15.61 11.00
CA GLY A 107 3.83 15.12 10.05
C GLY A 107 4.35 14.13 9.02
N PHE A 108 5.62 13.70 9.07
CA PHE A 108 6.11 12.68 8.15
C PHE A 108 5.61 11.27 8.48
N ILE A 109 5.25 10.51 7.44
CA ILE A 109 4.92 9.09 7.54
C ILE A 109 6.23 8.30 7.54
N LEU A 110 6.50 7.60 8.65
CA LEU A 110 7.66 6.76 8.83
C LEU A 110 7.26 5.28 8.76
N ALA A 111 7.84 4.53 7.84
CA ALA A 111 7.57 3.10 7.63
C ALA A 111 8.67 2.20 8.18
N SER A 112 8.28 1.12 8.85
CA SER A 112 9.18 0.08 9.33
C SER A 112 9.25 -1.06 8.32
N ILE A 113 10.36 -1.12 7.58
CA ILE A 113 10.51 -2.02 6.45
C ILE A 113 11.62 -3.02 6.72
N HIS A 114 11.29 -4.31 6.61
CA HIS A 114 12.29 -5.38 6.64
C HIS A 114 12.92 -5.52 5.26
N GLN A 115 14.25 -5.43 5.22
CA GLN A 115 15.07 -5.98 4.14
C GLN A 115 15.49 -7.41 4.51
#